data_AF-A0A2M9ZA62-F1
#
_entry.id   AF-A0A2M9ZA62-F1
#
_cell.length_a   1.000
_cell.length_b   1.000
_cell.length_c   1.000
_cell.angle_alpha   90.00
_cell.angle_beta   90.00
_cell.angle_gamma   90.00
#
_symmetry.space_group_name_H-M   'P 1'
#
loop_
_entity.id
_entity.type
_entity.pdbx_description
1 polymer ?
#
loop_
_entity_poly.entity_id
_entity_poly.type
_entity_poly.pdbx_seq_one_letter_code
_entity_poly.pdbx_strand_id
1 'polypeptide(L)'
;MQKQLSTLKIIHFAIFIAPLLFVLFPYLESRPVQESALPLQILVVSSVLVPVSSFLRRFLAAKARTQSGEDKFSKYQTMKILTWALVEAAALMNGAVYFLFGATLSLGAVIAFCLLNLVRFPNLREFEELFGEPSDRIR
;
A
#
# COMPACT_ATOMS: atom_id res chain seq x y z
N MET A 1 -16.40 15.63 2.00
CA MET A 1 -15.48 14.82 2.82
C MET A 1 -15.94 13.39 3.11
N GLN A 2 -17.06 13.12 3.80
CA GLN A 2 -17.42 11.74 4.20
C GLN A 2 -17.54 10.76 3.02
N LYS A 3 -18.21 11.17 1.92
CA LYS A 3 -18.28 10.37 0.69
C LYS A 3 -16.90 10.06 0.10
N GLN A 4 -16.01 11.06 0.04
CA GLN A 4 -14.66 10.90 -0.51
C GLN A 4 -13.78 9.99 0.37
N LEU A 5 -13.94 10.05 1.70
CA LEU A 5 -13.28 9.13 2.62
C LEU A 5 -13.79 7.70 2.43
N SER A 6 -15.11 7.50 2.27
CA SER A 6 -15.66 6.18 1.97
C SER A 6 -15.11 5.61 0.67
N THR A 7 -15.03 6.42 -0.39
CA THR A 7 -14.37 6.02 -1.66
C THR A 7 -12.92 5.63 -1.42
N LEU A 8 -12.17 6.41 -0.64
CA LEU A 8 -10.76 6.12 -0.37
C LEU A 8 -10.58 4.82 0.43
N LYS A 9 -11.49 4.50 1.37
CA LYS A 9 -11.51 3.22 2.09
C LYS A 9 -11.79 2.04 1.16
N ILE A 10 -12.70 2.19 0.20
CA ILE A 10 -12.99 1.16 -0.81
C ILE A 10 -11.75 0.90 -1.66
N ILE A 11 -11.10 1.97 -2.14
CA ILE A 11 -9.85 1.85 -2.92
C ILE A 11 -8.76 1.16 -2.10
N HIS A 12 -8.59 1.55 -0.84
CA HIS A 12 -7.64 0.92 0.06
C HIS A 12 -7.90 -0.58 0.21
N PHE A 13 -9.17 -0.96 0.41
CA PHE A 13 -9.55 -2.36 0.53
C PHE A 13 -9.25 -3.16 -0.74
N ALA A 14 -9.50 -2.58 -1.92
CA ALA A 14 -9.17 -3.20 -3.20
C ALA A 14 -7.66 -3.46 -3.35
N ILE A 15 -6.83 -2.47 -3.02
CA ILE A 15 -5.35 -2.56 -3.05
C ILE A 15 -4.84 -3.59 -2.01
N PHE A 16 -5.48 -3.65 -0.85
CA PHE A 16 -5.10 -4.58 0.21
C PHE A 16 -5.47 -6.03 -0.11
N ILE A 17 -6.66 -6.28 -0.68
CA ILE A 17 -7.20 -7.63 -0.85
C ILE A 17 -6.64 -8.33 -2.10
N ALA A 18 -6.26 -7.56 -3.13
CA ALA A 18 -5.83 -8.12 -4.41
C ALA A 18 -4.62 -9.08 -4.30
N PRO A 19 -3.53 -8.76 -3.56
CA PRO A 19 -2.42 -9.71 -3.39
C PRO A 19 -2.81 -10.98 -2.63
N LEU A 20 -3.73 -10.88 -1.66
CA LEU A 20 -4.21 -12.05 -0.90
C LEU A 20 -5.03 -13.00 -1.78
N LEU A 21 -5.91 -12.44 -2.61
CA LEU A 21 -6.67 -13.23 -3.60
C LEU A 21 -5.74 -13.88 -4.63
N PHE A 22 -4.69 -13.17 -5.05
CA PHE A 22 -3.72 -13.69 -6.00
C PHE A 22 -3.00 -14.95 -5.47
N VAL A 23 -2.57 -14.95 -4.21
CA VAL A 23 -1.87 -16.10 -3.60
C VAL A 23 -2.82 -17.19 -3.10
N LEU A 24 -4.13 -16.94 -3.05
CA LEU A 24 -5.11 -17.93 -2.58
C LEU A 24 -5.15 -19.17 -3.47
N PHE A 25 -5.12 -18.98 -4.80
CA PHE A 25 -5.14 -20.10 -5.74
C PHE A 25 -3.94 -21.06 -5.58
N PRO A 26 -2.66 -20.60 -5.68
CA PRO A 26 -1.52 -21.50 -5.52
C PRO A 26 -1.43 -22.09 -4.10
N TYR A 27 -1.97 -21.41 -3.08
CA TYR A 27 -2.07 -21.95 -1.73
C TYR A 27 -3.00 -23.17 -1.65
N LEU A 28 -4.18 -23.09 -2.28
CA LEU A 28 -5.12 -24.22 -2.33
C LEU A 28 -4.60 -25.38 -3.19
N GLU A 29 -3.83 -25.09 -4.25
CA GLU A 29 -3.24 -26.10 -5.14
C GLU A 29 -2.08 -26.87 -4.48
N SER A 30 -1.58 -26.43 -3.32
CA SER A 30 -0.48 -27.08 -2.58
C SER A 30 0.76 -27.34 -3.45
N ARG A 31 1.19 -26.32 -4.20
CA ARG A 31 2.31 -26.47 -5.15
C ARG A 31 3.61 -26.94 -4.47
N PRO A 32 4.37 -27.84 -5.12
CA PRO A 32 5.63 -28.32 -4.58
C PRO A 32 6.65 -27.18 -4.49
N VAL A 33 7.40 -27.16 -3.38
CA VAL A 33 8.46 -26.19 -3.15
C VAL A 33 9.64 -26.49 -4.07
N GLN A 34 10.08 -25.49 -4.82
CA GLN A 34 11.29 -25.56 -5.63
C GLN A 34 12.41 -24.78 -4.97
N GLU A 35 13.59 -25.39 -4.87
CA GLU A 35 14.77 -24.72 -4.33
C GLU A 35 15.26 -23.64 -5.30
N SER A 36 15.37 -22.41 -4.80
CA SER A 36 15.89 -21.27 -5.54
C SER A 36 16.33 -20.17 -4.58
N ALA A 37 17.36 -19.41 -4.96
CA ALA A 37 17.76 -18.19 -4.25
C ALA A 37 16.89 -16.97 -4.61
N LEU A 38 16.10 -17.05 -5.69
CA LEU A 38 15.25 -15.96 -6.17
C LEU A 38 14.26 -15.43 -5.11
N PRO A 39 13.59 -16.25 -4.28
CA PRO A 39 12.70 -15.75 -3.25
C PRO A 39 13.36 -14.78 -2.28
N LEU A 40 14.59 -15.07 -1.86
CA LEU A 40 15.33 -14.19 -0.96
C LEU A 40 15.73 -12.88 -1.66
N GLN A 41 16.20 -12.96 -2.91
CA GLN A 41 16.57 -11.78 -3.69
C GLN A 41 15.37 -10.85 -3.93
N ILE A 42 14.24 -11.41 -4.32
CA ILE A 42 13.00 -10.65 -4.53
C ILE A 42 12.49 -10.05 -3.22
N LEU A 43 12.56 -10.78 -2.11
CA LEU A 43 12.21 -10.24 -0.80
C LEU A 43 13.05 -9.01 -0.45
N VAL A 44 14.38 -9.08 -0.64
CA VAL A 44 15.28 -7.96 -0.37
C VAL A 44 14.95 -6.76 -1.25
N VAL A 45 14.81 -6.96 -2.56
CA VAL A 45 14.53 -5.88 -3.51
C VAL A 45 13.15 -5.26 -3.26
N SER A 46 12.12 -6.08 -3.08
CA SER A 46 10.75 -5.62 -2.81
C SER A 46 10.63 -4.88 -1.47
N SER A 47 11.44 -5.26 -0.47
CA SER A 47 11.47 -4.57 0.83
C SER A 47 11.89 -3.11 0.73
N VAL A 48 12.66 -2.72 -0.29
CA VAL A 48 13.05 -1.32 -0.55
C VAL A 48 11.84 -0.44 -0.88
N LEU A 49 10.74 -1.01 -1.38
CA LEU A 49 9.52 -0.25 -1.67
C LEU A 49 8.87 0.31 -0.39
N VAL A 50 9.12 -0.29 0.77
CA VAL A 50 8.62 0.20 2.06
C VAL A 50 9.24 1.56 2.44
N PRO A 51 10.57 1.73 2.54
CA PRO A 51 11.14 3.05 2.79
C PRO A 51 10.87 4.03 1.66
N VAL A 52 10.84 3.60 0.39
CA VAL A 52 10.46 4.46 -0.75
C VAL A 52 9.04 5.00 -0.60
N SER A 53 8.07 4.15 -0.22
CA SER A 53 6.69 4.60 0.03
C SER A 53 6.61 5.61 1.18
N SER A 54 7.39 5.42 2.24
CA SER A 54 7.46 6.35 3.37
C SER A 54 8.10 7.69 2.97
N PHE A 55 9.14 7.66 2.15
CA PHE A 55 9.75 8.85 1.58
C PHE A 55 8.78 9.60 0.67
N LEU A 56 8.10 8.89 -0.23
CA LEU A 56 7.12 9.46 -1.14
C LEU A 56 5.96 10.11 -0.37
N ARG A 57 5.46 9.48 0.70
CA ARG A 57 4.46 10.08 1.60
C ARG A 57 4.92 11.43 2.13
N ARG A 58 6.14 11.51 2.67
CA ARG A 58 6.72 12.74 3.23
C ARG A 58 6.89 13.82 2.15
N PHE A 59 7.42 13.43 1.00
CA PHE A 59 7.65 14.34 -0.12
C PHE A 59 6.34 14.92 -0.67
N LEU A 60 5.32 14.08 -0.90
CA LEU A 60 4.01 14.53 -1.38
C LEU A 60 3.27 15.37 -0.35
N ALA A 61 3.33 15.02 0.94
CA ALA A 61 2.75 15.83 2.00
C ALA A 61 3.41 17.21 2.09
N ALA A 62 4.75 17.28 2.00
CA ALA A 62 5.48 18.55 2.01
C ALA A 62 5.13 19.42 0.79
N LYS A 63 5.12 18.83 -0.41
CA LYS A 63 4.74 19.52 -1.65
C LYS A 63 3.30 20.05 -1.61
N ALA A 64 2.39 19.27 -1.02
CA ALA A 64 0.98 19.64 -0.95
C ALA A 64 0.71 20.80 0.03
N ARG A 65 1.58 21.03 1.03
CA ARG A 65 1.51 22.18 1.94
C ARG A 65 1.90 23.52 1.30
N THR A 66 2.76 23.51 0.29
CA THR A 66 3.31 24.74 -0.32
C THR A 66 2.47 25.27 -1.49
N GLN A 67 1.60 24.44 -2.05
CA GLN A 67 0.72 24.81 -3.16
C GLN A 67 -0.61 25.35 -2.62
N SER A 68 -0.87 26.66 -2.79
CA SER A 68 -2.15 27.28 -2.43
C SER A 68 -3.21 27.06 -3.53
N GLY A 69 -4.48 26.93 -3.14
CA GLY A 69 -5.63 26.93 -4.06
C GLY A 69 -6.12 25.57 -4.59
N GLU A 70 -5.43 24.46 -4.31
CA GLU A 70 -5.85 23.11 -4.76
C GLU A 70 -6.59 22.32 -3.67
N ASP A 71 -7.49 21.40 -4.07
CA ASP A 71 -8.21 20.50 -3.17
C ASP A 71 -7.24 19.63 -2.34
N LYS A 72 -7.04 20.02 -1.07
CA LYS A 72 -6.17 19.34 -0.10
C LYS A 72 -6.55 17.85 0.04
N PHE A 73 -7.83 17.53 -0.06
CA PHE A 73 -8.31 16.15 0.08
C PHE A 73 -7.92 15.29 -1.13
N SER A 74 -8.01 15.84 -2.34
CA SER A 74 -7.55 15.16 -3.56
C SER A 74 -6.06 14.82 -3.51
N LYS A 75 -5.23 15.73 -2.97
CA LYS A 75 -3.80 15.47 -2.73
C LYS A 75 -3.56 14.38 -1.70
N TYR A 76 -4.31 14.40 -0.59
CA TYR A 76 -4.26 13.34 0.40
C TYR A 76 -4.63 11.98 -0.21
N GLN A 77 -5.72 11.91 -0.98
CA GLN A 77 -6.12 10.69 -1.69
C GLN A 77 -5.01 10.17 -2.60
N THR A 78 -4.43 11.05 -3.43
CA THR A 78 -3.36 10.70 -4.37
C THR A 78 -2.14 10.16 -3.63
N MET A 79 -1.71 10.87 -2.57
CA MET A 79 -0.61 10.43 -1.72
C MET A 79 -0.88 9.05 -1.12
N LYS A 80 -2.06 8.82 -0.54
CA LYS A 80 -2.41 7.54 0.07
C LYS A 80 -2.40 6.42 -0.97
N ILE A 81 -3.06 6.60 -2.12
CA ILE A 81 -3.13 5.59 -3.18
C ILE A 81 -1.72 5.21 -3.67
N LEU A 82 -0.88 6.19 -3.97
CA LEU A 82 0.50 5.92 -4.42
C LEU A 82 1.32 5.16 -3.37
N THR A 83 1.19 5.55 -2.10
CA THR A 83 1.96 4.90 -1.02
C THR A 83 1.49 3.47 -0.76
N TRP A 84 0.19 3.17 -0.91
CA TRP A 84 -0.33 1.81 -0.81
C TRP A 84 0.04 0.95 -2.01
N ALA A 85 -0.02 1.51 -3.22
CA ALA A 85 0.34 0.81 -4.46
C ALA A 85 1.81 0.36 -4.46
N LEU A 86 2.73 1.13 -3.88
CA LEU A 86 4.13 0.72 -3.73
C LEU A 86 4.30 -0.50 -2.81
N VAL A 87 3.55 -0.54 -1.70
CA VAL A 87 3.60 -1.68 -0.77
C VAL A 87 2.86 -2.89 -1.36
N GLU A 88 1.76 -2.67 -2.09
CA GLU A 88 1.06 -3.70 -2.85
C GLU A 88 1.96 -4.32 -3.92
N ALA A 89 2.73 -3.51 -4.65
CA ALA A 89 3.70 -4.01 -5.62
C ALA A 89 4.73 -4.95 -4.97
N ALA A 90 5.21 -4.63 -3.76
CA ALA A 90 6.08 -5.52 -3.01
C ALA A 90 5.38 -6.85 -2.66
N ALA A 91 4.11 -6.78 -2.26
CA ALA A 91 3.29 -7.96 -2.00
C ALA A 91 3.12 -8.82 -3.27
N LEU A 92 2.75 -8.21 -4.40
CA LEU A 92 2.54 -8.93 -5.67
C LEU A 92 3.81 -9.54 -6.24
N MET A 93 4.97 -8.87 -6.11
CA MET A 93 6.26 -9.45 -6.51
C MET A 93 6.53 -10.76 -5.75
N ASN A 94 6.29 -10.77 -4.43
CA ASN A 94 6.43 -11.98 -3.62
C ASN A 94 5.31 -13.00 -3.91
N GLY A 95 4.10 -12.54 -4.20
CA GLY A 95 2.99 -13.39 -4.61
C GLY A 95 3.32 -14.16 -5.89
N ALA A 96 3.91 -13.49 -6.88
CA ALA A 96 4.35 -14.11 -8.13
C ALA A 96 5.44 -15.16 -7.89
N VAL A 97 6.40 -14.89 -7.00
CA VAL A 97 7.41 -15.88 -6.61
C VAL A 97 6.77 -17.09 -5.92
N TYR A 98 5.83 -16.86 -5.00
CA TYR A 98 5.11 -17.95 -4.34
C TYR A 98 4.33 -18.80 -5.36
N PHE A 99 3.66 -18.15 -6.31
CA PHE A 99 2.94 -18.84 -7.39
C PHE A 99 3.86 -19.73 -8.24
N LEU A 100 5.05 -19.25 -8.58
CA LEU A 100 5.99 -19.96 -9.45
C LEU A 100 6.75 -21.08 -8.73
N PHE A 101 7.20 -20.83 -7.49
CA PHE A 101 8.16 -21.70 -6.80
C PHE A 101 7.60 -22.38 -5.54
N GLY A 102 6.38 -22.06 -5.11
CA GLY A 102 5.80 -22.55 -3.85
C GLY A 102 6.53 -22.05 -2.59
N ALA A 103 7.38 -21.03 -2.71
CA ALA A 103 8.27 -20.59 -1.63
C ALA A 103 7.49 -19.95 -0.46
N THR A 104 7.41 -20.66 0.68
CA THR A 104 6.68 -20.21 1.88
C THR A 104 7.19 -18.89 2.45
N LEU A 105 8.48 -18.59 2.29
CA LEU A 105 9.07 -17.30 2.63
C LEU A 105 8.37 -16.15 1.90
N SER A 106 8.09 -16.32 0.60
CA SER A 106 7.41 -15.32 -0.21
C SER A 106 5.94 -15.17 0.16
N LEU A 107 5.27 -16.25 0.57
CA LEU A 107 3.91 -16.16 1.14
C LEU A 107 3.91 -15.34 2.44
N GLY A 108 4.88 -15.60 3.33
CA GLY A 108 5.06 -14.81 4.56
C GLY A 108 5.27 -13.32 4.27
N ALA A 109 6.05 -12.99 3.24
CA ALA A 109 6.28 -11.62 2.80
C ALA A 109 5.00 -10.95 2.28
N VAL A 110 4.18 -11.65 1.48
CA VAL A 110 2.87 -11.15 1.01
C VAL A 110 2.01 -10.73 2.19
N ILE A 111 1.89 -11.62 3.19
CA ILE A 111 1.10 -11.35 4.40
C ILE A 111 1.66 -10.13 5.15
N ALA A 112 2.98 -10.06 5.33
CA ALA A 112 3.62 -8.94 6.02
C ALA A 112 3.37 -7.59 5.33
N PHE A 113 3.51 -7.53 4.00
CA PHE A 113 3.23 -6.29 3.24
C PHE A 113 1.74 -5.93 3.24
N CYS A 114 0.84 -6.91 3.21
CA CYS A 114 -0.60 -6.67 3.34
C CYS A 114 -0.94 -6.10 4.73
N LEU A 115 -0.39 -6.67 5.81
CA LEU A 115 -0.55 -6.15 7.16
C LEU A 115 -0.01 -4.72 7.30
N LEU A 116 1.14 -4.43 6.67
CA LEU A 116 1.67 -3.07 6.63
C LEU A 116 0.72 -2.09 5.92
N ASN A 117 0.09 -2.50 4.82
CA ASN A 117 -0.93 -1.71 4.16
C ASN A 117 -2.15 -1.51 5.07
N LEU A 118 -2.59 -2.54 5.79
CA LEU A 118 -3.71 -2.46 6.72
C LEU A 118 -3.46 -1.45 7.85
N VAL A 119 -2.23 -1.40 8.40
CA VAL A 119 -1.85 -0.39 9.42
C VAL A 119 -1.90 1.05 8.85
N ARG A 120 -1.72 1.20 7.54
CA ARG A 120 -1.75 2.49 6.83
C ARG A 120 -3.16 2.88 6.36
N PHE A 121 -4.21 2.32 6.96
CA PHE A 121 -5.61 2.62 6.64
C PHE A 121 -5.90 4.14 6.61
N PRO A 122 -6.73 4.64 5.68
CA PRO A 122 -7.02 6.07 5.62
C PRO A 122 -7.87 6.49 6.81
N ASN A 123 -7.48 7.57 7.47
CA ASN A 123 -8.23 8.14 8.58
C ASN A 123 -8.22 9.68 8.52
N LEU A 124 -9.25 10.31 9.09
CA LEU A 124 -9.40 11.77 9.05
C LEU A 124 -8.39 12.50 9.94
N ARG A 125 -7.97 11.87 11.04
CA ARG A 125 -6.98 12.44 11.97
C ARG A 125 -5.63 12.70 11.27
N GLU A 126 -5.17 11.74 10.47
CA GLU A 126 -3.96 11.87 9.66
C GLU A 126 -4.10 12.98 8.62
N PHE A 127 -5.28 13.13 8.01
CA PHE A 127 -5.54 14.23 7.09
C PHE A 127 -5.41 15.59 7.81
N GLU A 128 -6.05 15.75 8.97
CA GLU A 128 -6.01 16.96 9.78
C GLU A 128 -4.59 17.28 10.27
N GLU A 129 -3.83 16.27 10.72
CA GLU A 129 -2.42 16.41 11.11
C GLU A 129 -1.51 16.86 9.96
N LEU A 130 -1.77 16.35 8.75
CA LEU A 130 -0.94 16.64 7.59
C LEU A 130 -1.28 17.98 6.93
N PHE A 131 -2.55 18.39 6.93
CA PHE A 131 -3.07 19.49 6.11
C PHE A 131 -3.76 20.62 6.88
N GLY A 132 -3.84 20.50 8.21
CA GLY A 132 -4.62 21.38 9.09
C GLY A 132 -6.10 21.03 9.07
N GLU A 133 -6.90 21.70 9.91
CA GLU A 133 -8.36 21.56 9.84
C GLU A 133 -8.87 21.86 8.42
N PRO A 134 -9.94 21.17 7.96
CA PRO A 134 -10.64 21.60 6.77
C PRO A 134 -11.13 23.03 7.02
N SER A 135 -10.41 24.01 6.46
CA SER A 135 -10.74 25.42 6.61
C SER A 135 -11.98 25.71 5.77
N ASP A 136 -13.15 25.36 6.30
CA ASP A 136 -14.46 25.83 5.86
C ASP A 136 -15.38 25.93 7.09
N ARG A 137 -15.09 26.93 7.91
CA ARG A 137 -16.06 27.98 8.21
C ARG A 137 -15.45 29.32 7.82
N ILE A 138 -15.23 29.53 6.53
CA ILE A 138 -15.25 30.89 5.97
C ILE A 138 -16.63 31.08 5.36
N ARG A 139 -17.48 31.78 6.14
CA ARG A 139 -18.84 32.26 5.88
C ARG A 139 -19.97 31.23 5.92
#